data_AF-A0A2K4ZEJ6-F1
#
_entry.id   AF-A0A2K4ZEJ6-F1
#
_cell.length_a   1.000
_cell.length_b   1.000
_cell.length_c   1.000
_cell.angle_alpha   90.00
_cell.angle_beta   90.00
_cell.angle_gamma   90.00
#
_symmetry.space_group_name_H-M   'P 1'
#
loop_
_entity.id
_entity.type
_entity.pdbx_description
1 polymer ?
#
loop_
_entity_poly.entity_id
_entity_poly.type
_entity_poly.pdbx_seq_one_letter_code
_entity_poly.pdbx_strand_id
1 'polypeptide(L)'
;MAVLSYDDIVRLIKKEEGILILNRRDKNISGLGYDLTIGFIRDADTGQVPETFAEDNNRYVLLSEHRYIVISKEFVYFSSQYMATLHSRGSYALKGIIVTSTTVDPNYAGCITGSLYICSPKDVYIKKDNSFATMVIHQLRTPTQKGLSRNEDGRLMDAQETFHSRYPNINADTIQAGDAYYGALRKQIEYEYMAARERMRAKSQAGAVVEAAPTQKDGGSRITFLIGNGFDINVGLNTRYSDFYPYFIKNYPDNLLAKNIEGNIEAWSDLELGIGKYTEKISLPDERNFEQYEKDLEECLADYLKEETYKINLREEGRKKQVGLIMLNSITNFYSHFPKIIEQDILRVLPVHPDERKYSFISFNYTDTLELCLKAAKEQDTGRQFRLEDVIHIHGTISDNMVLGVNDKNQIANKNFQRDIEKKELLIKEEINKSYKNSRIQEARAAIDDSSVICVFGMSIGETDKMWWQYIAKWLQCSEARKLVIFARDSEVARNSKYTNKCKRDMTERFKKNGDLIEVWNQVESRIHVEVNADIFSFELV
;
A
#
# COMPACT_ATOMS: atom_id res chain seq x y z
N MET A 1 33.97 -0.91 -5.36
CA MET A 1 32.93 -1.50 -6.23
C MET A 1 33.61 -2.59 -7.01
N ALA A 2 32.97 -3.75 -7.12
CA ALA A 2 33.45 -4.87 -7.93
C ALA A 2 32.53 -5.02 -9.15
N VAL A 3 33.09 -5.25 -10.32
CA VAL A 3 32.31 -5.57 -11.54
C VAL A 3 31.90 -7.03 -11.47
N LEU A 4 30.62 -7.32 -11.73
CA LEU A 4 30.13 -8.70 -11.75
C LEU A 4 30.50 -9.37 -13.06
N SER A 5 31.03 -10.60 -12.98
CA SER A 5 31.31 -11.43 -14.15
C SER A 5 30.02 -11.99 -14.77
N TYR A 6 30.13 -12.57 -15.97
CA TYR A 6 29.05 -13.36 -16.58
C TYR A 6 28.46 -14.38 -15.60
N ASP A 7 29.30 -15.18 -14.94
CA ASP A 7 28.86 -16.24 -14.03
C ASP A 7 28.16 -15.67 -12.79
N ASP A 8 28.65 -14.56 -12.26
CA ASP A 8 28.00 -13.86 -11.14
C ASP A 8 26.60 -13.37 -11.53
N ILE A 9 26.49 -12.73 -12.71
CA ILE A 9 25.21 -12.21 -13.20
C ILE A 9 24.22 -13.34 -13.44
N VAL A 10 24.63 -14.43 -14.12
CA VAL A 10 23.78 -15.60 -14.35
C VAL A 10 23.33 -16.21 -13.03
N ARG A 11 24.24 -16.37 -12.07
CA ARG A 11 23.93 -16.90 -10.73
C ARG A 11 22.91 -16.02 -10.02
N LEU A 12 23.16 -14.71 -9.96
CA LEU A 12 22.29 -13.77 -9.25
C LEU A 12 20.91 -13.69 -9.87
N ILE A 13 20.79 -13.66 -11.21
CA ILE A 13 19.47 -13.65 -11.83
C ILE A 13 18.75 -14.99 -11.66
N LYS A 14 19.44 -16.13 -11.82
CA LYS A 14 18.83 -17.46 -11.64
C LYS A 14 18.35 -17.69 -10.20
N LYS A 15 19.13 -17.21 -9.23
CA LYS A 15 18.75 -17.27 -7.82
C LYS A 15 17.78 -16.16 -7.43
N GLU A 16 17.58 -15.17 -8.28
CA GLU A 16 16.81 -13.96 -8.00
C GLU A 16 17.37 -13.21 -6.78
N GLU A 17 18.69 -13.03 -6.74
CA GLU A 17 19.42 -12.37 -5.65
C GLU A 17 19.74 -10.92 -6.04
N GLY A 18 18.80 -10.01 -5.77
CA GLY A 18 19.02 -8.56 -5.86
C GLY A 18 19.17 -7.97 -7.27
N ILE A 19 19.12 -8.78 -8.33
CA ILE A 19 19.09 -8.34 -9.73
C ILE A 19 17.95 -9.05 -10.46
N LEU A 20 17.08 -8.29 -11.12
CA LEU A 20 16.07 -8.80 -12.04
C LEU A 20 16.23 -8.16 -13.41
N ILE A 21 16.11 -8.97 -14.46
CA ILE A 21 15.99 -8.50 -15.84
C ILE A 21 14.83 -9.25 -16.47
N LEU A 22 13.72 -8.57 -16.74
CA LEU A 22 12.54 -9.12 -17.43
C LEU A 22 12.62 -8.81 -18.93
N ASN A 23 11.94 -9.62 -19.75
CA ASN A 23 12.14 -9.67 -21.20
C ASN A 23 13.61 -9.92 -21.61
N ARG A 24 14.35 -10.61 -20.73
CA ARG A 24 15.76 -10.93 -20.91
C ARG A 24 15.98 -11.82 -22.13
N ARG A 25 17.09 -11.58 -22.82
CA ARG A 25 17.65 -12.47 -23.84
C ARG A 25 18.96 -13.02 -23.30
N ASP A 26 19.04 -14.33 -23.06
CA ASP A 26 20.22 -14.93 -22.41
C ASP A 26 21.53 -14.69 -23.18
N LYS A 27 21.46 -14.63 -24.52
CA LYS A 27 22.60 -14.28 -25.38
C LYS A 27 23.15 -12.86 -25.18
N ASN A 28 22.38 -11.99 -24.51
CA ASN A 28 22.77 -10.61 -24.24
C ASN A 28 23.50 -10.45 -22.88
N ILE A 29 23.59 -11.51 -22.06
CA ILE A 29 24.45 -11.48 -20.88
C ILE A 29 25.90 -11.52 -21.38
N SER A 30 26.66 -10.45 -21.13
CA SER A 30 28.04 -10.31 -21.58
C SER A 30 29.02 -10.66 -20.46
N GLY A 31 30.34 -10.64 -20.75
CA GLY A 31 31.37 -11.01 -19.78
C GLY A 31 31.37 -10.18 -18.48
N LEU A 32 30.80 -8.97 -18.51
CA LEU A 32 30.84 -7.99 -17.43
C LEU A 32 29.50 -7.23 -17.25
N GLY A 33 28.40 -7.74 -17.81
CA GLY A 33 27.14 -7.00 -17.81
C GLY A 33 26.03 -7.60 -18.66
N TYR A 34 25.19 -6.73 -19.19
CA TYR A 34 24.07 -7.08 -20.06
C TYR A 34 23.91 -6.08 -21.21
N ASP A 35 23.77 -6.58 -22.44
CA ASP A 35 23.59 -5.78 -23.65
C ASP A 35 22.09 -5.43 -23.84
N LEU A 36 21.71 -4.16 -23.61
CA LEU A 36 20.33 -3.67 -23.67
C LEU A 36 19.80 -3.54 -25.10
N THR A 37 18.62 -4.08 -25.36
CA THR A 37 17.99 -4.11 -26.68
C THR A 37 17.10 -2.89 -26.93
N ILE A 38 17.13 -2.34 -28.14
CA ILE A 38 16.20 -1.27 -28.55
C ILE A 38 14.76 -1.78 -28.49
N GLY A 39 13.93 -1.15 -27.66
CA GLY A 39 12.50 -1.41 -27.57
C GLY A 39 11.65 -0.31 -28.20
N PHE A 40 12.08 0.93 -28.00
CA PHE A 40 11.52 2.14 -28.57
C PHE A 40 12.65 3.02 -29.09
N ILE A 41 12.44 3.70 -30.21
CA ILE A 41 13.35 4.72 -30.72
C ILE A 41 12.56 5.80 -31.47
N ARG A 42 12.80 7.06 -31.12
CA ARG A 42 12.28 8.24 -31.83
C ARG A 42 13.26 9.39 -31.78
N ASP A 43 13.21 10.22 -32.80
CA ASP A 43 13.98 11.46 -32.85
C ASP A 43 13.51 12.39 -31.72
N ALA A 44 14.48 12.87 -30.94
CA ALA A 44 14.19 13.65 -29.74
C ALA A 44 13.63 15.04 -30.06
N ASP A 45 13.90 15.57 -31.25
CA ASP A 45 13.60 16.96 -31.60
C ASP A 45 12.43 17.03 -32.59
N THR A 46 12.34 16.09 -33.55
CA THR A 46 11.26 16.05 -34.55
C THR A 46 10.06 15.19 -34.13
N GLY A 47 10.21 14.29 -33.15
CA GLY A 47 9.14 13.38 -32.76
C GLY A 47 9.00 12.13 -33.64
N GLN A 48 9.76 12.05 -34.74
CA GLN A 48 9.57 11.03 -35.77
C GLN A 48 10.23 9.69 -35.42
N VAL A 49 9.63 8.60 -35.88
CA VAL A 49 10.27 7.29 -35.86
C VAL A 49 11.33 7.28 -36.97
N PRO A 50 12.55 6.78 -36.72
CA PRO A 50 13.56 6.67 -37.77
C PRO A 50 13.05 5.85 -38.97
N GLU A 51 13.40 6.29 -40.17
CA GLU A 51 13.02 5.60 -41.39
C GLU A 51 13.62 4.19 -41.45
N THR A 52 12.93 3.29 -42.16
CA THR A 52 13.45 1.95 -42.43
C THR A 52 14.38 2.02 -43.63
N PHE A 53 15.58 1.44 -43.52
CA PHE A 53 16.52 1.42 -44.63
C PHE A 53 15.98 0.56 -45.77
N ALA A 54 15.86 1.15 -46.97
CA ALA A 54 15.19 0.52 -48.10
C ALA A 54 15.85 -0.81 -48.55
N GLU A 55 17.16 -0.96 -48.38
CA GLU A 55 17.88 -2.18 -48.77
C GLU A 55 17.92 -3.26 -47.67
N ASP A 56 17.60 -2.91 -46.42
CA ASP A 56 17.52 -3.85 -45.30
C ASP A 56 16.41 -3.42 -44.33
N ASN A 57 15.23 -4.01 -44.50
CA ASN A 57 14.03 -3.71 -43.70
C ASN A 57 14.22 -3.94 -42.19
N ASN A 58 15.29 -4.63 -41.77
CA ASN A 58 15.64 -4.81 -40.37
C ASN A 58 16.48 -3.67 -39.79
N ARG A 59 16.69 -2.57 -40.51
CA ARG A 59 17.48 -1.43 -40.06
C ARG A 59 16.71 -0.13 -40.05
N TYR A 60 17.04 0.69 -39.06
CA TYR A 60 16.74 2.11 -39.05
C TYR A 60 17.86 2.89 -39.72
N VAL A 61 17.49 3.98 -40.38
CA VAL A 61 18.38 5.06 -40.81
C VAL A 61 18.35 6.13 -39.70
N LEU A 62 19.48 6.35 -39.03
CA LEU A 62 19.63 7.43 -38.07
C LEU A 62 20.38 8.57 -38.74
N LEU A 63 19.77 9.75 -38.75
CA LEU A 63 20.27 10.92 -39.45
C LEU A 63 21.52 11.48 -38.77
N SER A 64 22.47 11.95 -39.59
CA SER A 64 23.67 12.66 -39.14
C SER A 64 23.31 13.83 -38.22
N GLU A 65 24.03 14.01 -37.11
CA GLU A 65 23.87 15.12 -36.13
C GLU A 65 22.57 15.11 -35.32
N HIS A 66 21.72 14.09 -35.48
CA HIS A 66 20.47 13.98 -34.72
C HIS A 66 20.67 13.27 -33.37
N ARG A 67 19.71 13.53 -32.46
CA ARG A 67 19.58 12.87 -31.17
C ARG A 67 18.31 12.03 -31.16
N TYR A 68 18.42 10.76 -30.78
CA TYR A 68 17.30 9.84 -30.66
C TYR A 68 17.09 9.41 -29.20
N ILE A 69 15.85 9.48 -28.72
CA ILE A 69 15.45 8.85 -27.46
C ILE A 69 15.29 7.35 -27.70
N VAL A 70 15.87 6.54 -26.81
CA VAL A 70 15.77 5.08 -26.83
C VAL A 70 15.29 4.58 -25.47
N ILE A 71 14.38 3.60 -25.47
CA ILE A 71 13.96 2.86 -24.27
C ILE A 71 14.23 1.38 -24.50
N SER A 72 14.82 0.70 -23.52
CA SER A 72 15.12 -0.73 -23.61
C SER A 72 13.87 -1.61 -23.65
N LYS A 73 13.97 -2.78 -24.29
CA LYS A 73 12.95 -3.85 -24.16
C LYS A 73 12.94 -4.47 -22.77
N GLU A 74 14.12 -4.48 -22.16
CA GLU A 74 14.33 -5.05 -20.85
C GLU A 74 13.84 -4.11 -19.76
N PHE A 75 13.16 -4.69 -18.77
CA PHE A 75 12.85 -4.03 -17.52
C PHE A 75 13.81 -4.55 -16.45
N VAL A 76 14.51 -3.63 -15.79
CA VAL A 76 15.58 -3.94 -14.86
C VAL A 76 15.16 -3.55 -13.45
N TYR A 77 15.50 -4.40 -12.48
CA TYR A 77 15.48 -4.04 -11.06
C TYR A 77 16.82 -4.35 -10.40
N PHE A 78 17.29 -3.39 -9.59
CA PHE A 78 18.45 -3.55 -8.71
C PHE A 78 18.07 -3.34 -7.25
N SER A 79 18.56 -4.20 -6.36
CA SER A 79 18.47 -3.96 -4.92
C SER A 79 19.46 -2.89 -4.47
N SER A 80 19.43 -2.55 -3.18
CA SER A 80 20.36 -1.63 -2.53
C SER A 80 21.84 -2.02 -2.64
N GLN A 81 22.16 -3.25 -3.04
CA GLN A 81 23.53 -3.77 -3.14
C GLN A 81 24.16 -3.55 -4.53
N TYR A 82 23.36 -3.27 -5.55
CA TYR A 82 23.82 -3.26 -6.94
C TYR A 82 23.52 -1.92 -7.61
N MET A 83 24.40 -1.53 -8.53
CA MET A 83 24.20 -0.42 -9.44
C MET A 83 24.71 -0.84 -10.82
N ALA A 84 24.47 -0.03 -11.85
CA ALA A 84 25.11 -0.24 -13.14
C ALA A 84 25.59 1.06 -13.78
N THR A 85 26.49 0.93 -14.75
CA THR A 85 26.93 2.02 -15.62
C THR A 85 26.60 1.65 -17.06
N LEU A 86 26.09 2.60 -17.85
CA LEU A 86 25.79 2.39 -19.26
C LEU A 86 26.96 2.78 -20.14
N HIS A 87 27.35 1.88 -21.04
CA HIS A 87 28.48 2.07 -21.97
C HIS A 87 28.03 1.95 -23.41
N SER A 88 28.59 2.81 -24.26
CA SER A 88 28.45 2.68 -25.70
C SER A 88 29.13 1.39 -26.18
N ARG A 89 28.50 0.68 -27.11
CA ARG A 89 29.14 -0.48 -27.75
C ARG A 89 30.27 0.01 -28.65
N GLY A 90 31.46 -0.58 -28.56
CA GLY A 90 32.62 -0.15 -29.34
C GLY A 90 32.35 -0.07 -30.85
N SER A 91 31.63 -1.05 -31.40
CA SER A 91 31.23 -1.07 -32.82
C SER A 91 30.30 0.07 -33.24
N TYR A 92 29.56 0.65 -32.29
CA TYR A 92 28.64 1.77 -32.52
C TYR A 92 29.33 3.10 -32.31
N ALA A 93 30.19 3.21 -31.30
CA ALA A 93 31.05 4.36 -31.11
C ALA A 93 31.93 4.61 -32.36
N LEU A 94 32.50 3.55 -32.95
CA LEU A 94 33.27 3.64 -34.20
C LEU A 94 32.45 4.09 -35.42
N LYS A 95 31.12 3.94 -35.37
CA LYS A 95 30.20 4.43 -36.40
C LYS A 95 29.68 5.83 -36.11
N GLY A 96 30.12 6.47 -35.02
CA GLY A 96 29.62 7.76 -34.59
C GLY A 96 28.26 7.71 -33.90
N ILE A 97 27.89 6.57 -33.30
CA ILE A 97 26.71 6.45 -32.43
C ILE A 97 27.18 6.44 -30.98
N ILE A 98 26.82 7.47 -30.22
CA ILE A 98 27.20 7.63 -28.81
C ILE A 98 25.97 7.48 -27.93
N VAL A 99 26.04 6.57 -26.97
CA VAL A 99 25.11 6.50 -25.84
C VAL A 99 25.66 7.38 -24.72
N THR A 100 24.82 8.25 -24.15
CA THR A 100 25.21 9.04 -22.97
C THR A 100 25.50 8.12 -21.79
N SER A 101 26.73 8.15 -21.29
CA SER A 101 27.13 7.38 -20.10
C SER A 101 26.41 7.91 -18.87
N THR A 102 25.63 7.07 -18.21
CA THR A 102 24.92 7.38 -16.96
C THR A 102 24.97 6.18 -16.01
N THR A 103 24.59 6.41 -14.75
CA THR A 103 24.42 5.37 -13.73
C THR A 103 22.98 4.90 -13.68
N VAL A 104 22.81 3.62 -13.40
CA VAL A 104 21.56 3.03 -12.93
C VAL A 104 21.72 2.82 -11.44
N ASP A 105 21.00 3.59 -10.65
CA ASP A 105 21.19 3.64 -9.20
C ASP A 105 20.67 2.37 -8.50
N PRO A 106 21.16 2.09 -7.28
CA PRO A 106 20.55 1.06 -6.45
C PRO A 106 19.08 1.36 -6.15
N ASN A 107 18.29 0.32 -5.92
CA ASN A 107 16.84 0.39 -5.73
C ASN A 107 16.06 0.85 -6.98
N TYR A 108 16.72 0.93 -8.14
CA TYR A 108 16.07 1.24 -9.41
C TYR A 108 15.14 0.12 -9.88
N ALA A 109 14.01 0.49 -10.46
CA ALA A 109 13.06 -0.41 -11.11
C ALA A 109 12.47 0.29 -12.35
N GLY A 110 12.86 -0.11 -13.55
CA GLY A 110 12.41 0.58 -14.76
C GLY A 110 13.01 0.02 -16.04
N CYS A 111 12.56 0.58 -17.16
CA CYS A 111 13.22 0.38 -18.44
C CYS A 111 14.33 1.42 -18.58
N ILE A 112 15.45 1.01 -19.17
CA ILE A 112 16.57 1.92 -19.35
C ILE A 112 16.25 2.88 -20.50
N THR A 113 16.03 4.13 -20.13
CA THR A 113 15.82 5.25 -21.05
C THR A 113 17.12 6.03 -21.22
N GLY A 114 17.46 6.38 -22.46
CA GLY A 114 18.65 7.18 -22.76
C GLY A 114 18.60 7.87 -24.11
N SER A 115 19.68 8.57 -24.44
CA SER A 115 19.84 9.25 -25.73
C SER A 115 20.93 8.58 -26.57
N LEU A 116 20.67 8.39 -27.86
CA LEU A 116 21.66 8.09 -28.89
C LEU A 116 21.98 9.36 -29.65
N TYR A 117 23.23 9.81 -29.59
CA TYR A 117 23.72 10.94 -30.37
C TYR A 117 24.47 10.43 -31.59
N ILE A 118 24.09 10.93 -32.76
CA ILE A 118 24.73 10.58 -34.03
C ILE A 118 25.75 11.67 -34.35
N CYS A 119 27.00 11.46 -33.96
CA CYS A 119 28.10 12.40 -34.23
C CYS A 119 28.85 12.10 -35.54
N SER A 120 28.42 11.06 -36.27
CA SER A 120 28.89 10.81 -37.63
C SER A 120 28.41 11.93 -38.55
N PRO A 121 29.24 12.44 -39.49
CA PRO A 121 28.82 13.39 -40.52
C PRO A 121 28.00 12.76 -41.66
N LYS A 122 27.62 11.50 -41.50
CA LYS A 122 26.82 10.69 -42.44
C LYS A 122 25.81 9.89 -41.65
N ASP A 123 24.67 9.62 -42.26
CA ASP A 123 23.64 8.74 -41.71
C ASP A 123 24.20 7.37 -41.36
N VAL A 124 23.67 6.79 -40.29
CA VAL A 124 24.14 5.53 -39.73
C VAL A 124 23.01 4.52 -39.60
N TYR A 125 23.33 3.25 -39.88
CA TYR A 125 22.33 2.20 -39.96
C TYR A 125 22.42 1.25 -38.77
N ILE A 126 21.35 1.19 -37.98
CA ILE A 126 21.24 0.31 -36.81
C ILE A 126 20.16 -0.74 -37.02
N LYS A 127 20.41 -1.98 -36.62
CA LYS A 127 19.40 -3.03 -36.68
C LYS A 127 18.32 -2.78 -35.61
N LYS A 128 17.04 -2.88 -35.99
CA LYS A 128 15.87 -2.52 -35.16
C LYS A 128 15.81 -3.28 -33.82
N ASP A 129 16.20 -4.55 -33.81
CA ASP A 129 16.17 -5.45 -32.65
C ASP A 129 17.53 -5.65 -31.97
N ASN A 130 18.52 -4.80 -32.27
CA ASN A 130 19.87 -4.97 -31.76
C ASN A 130 20.07 -4.28 -30.42
N SER A 131 21.15 -4.67 -29.74
CA SER A 131 21.56 -4.00 -28.51
C SER A 131 22.24 -2.66 -28.81
N PHE A 132 21.86 -1.62 -28.05
CA PHE A 132 22.36 -0.26 -28.22
C PHE A 132 23.41 0.14 -27.18
N ALA A 133 23.32 -0.38 -25.97
CA ALA A 133 24.23 -0.10 -24.88
C ALA A 133 24.58 -1.37 -24.12
N THR A 134 25.73 -1.37 -23.45
CA THR A 134 26.11 -2.40 -22.49
C THR A 134 25.95 -1.83 -21.08
N MET A 135 25.11 -2.46 -20.28
CA MET A 135 24.93 -2.18 -18.86
C MET A 135 25.95 -3.00 -18.07
N VAL A 136 27.00 -2.35 -17.57
CA VAL A 136 28.03 -2.98 -16.73
C VAL A 136 27.57 -2.92 -15.28
N ILE A 137 27.42 -4.07 -14.63
CA ILE A 137 26.80 -4.19 -13.32
C ILE A 137 27.88 -4.26 -12.24
N HIS A 138 27.72 -3.45 -11.20
CA HIS A 138 28.65 -3.36 -10.08
C HIS A 138 27.96 -3.75 -8.77
N GLN A 139 28.70 -4.45 -7.92
CA GLN A 139 28.35 -4.65 -6.53
C GLN A 139 28.95 -3.52 -5.68
N LEU A 140 28.11 -2.87 -4.88
CA LEU A 140 28.54 -1.94 -3.85
C LEU A 140 29.31 -2.69 -2.75
N ARG A 141 30.13 -1.98 -1.97
CA ARG A 141 30.82 -2.59 -0.81
C ARG A 141 29.84 -2.84 0.35
N THR A 142 28.90 -1.94 0.53
CA THR A 142 27.85 -2.00 1.54
C THR A 142 26.55 -1.60 0.86
N PRO A 143 25.42 -2.28 1.13
CA PRO A 143 24.15 -1.90 0.54
C PRO A 143 23.74 -0.51 0.99
N THR A 144 23.18 0.30 0.09
CA THR A 144 22.73 1.65 0.42
C THR A 144 21.39 1.63 1.17
N GLN A 145 21.29 2.44 2.23
CA GLN A 145 20.03 2.71 2.92
C GLN A 145 19.25 3.88 2.30
N LYS A 146 19.89 4.65 1.40
CA LYS A 146 19.21 5.71 0.64
C LYS A 146 18.45 5.12 -0.53
N GLY A 147 17.16 5.44 -0.62
CA GLY A 147 16.35 5.23 -1.82
C GLY A 147 16.76 6.18 -2.96
N LEU A 148 16.09 6.04 -4.10
CA LEU A 148 16.24 6.96 -5.21
C LEU A 148 15.93 8.39 -4.76
N SER A 149 16.80 9.32 -5.16
CA SER A 149 16.63 10.74 -4.86
C SER A 149 15.41 11.31 -5.61
N ARG A 150 14.86 12.44 -5.17
CA ARG A 150 13.71 13.10 -5.82
C ARG A 150 14.12 14.39 -6.51
N ASN A 151 13.47 14.73 -7.63
CA ASN A 151 13.67 15.97 -8.38
C ASN A 151 12.94 17.16 -7.71
N GLU A 152 13.07 18.36 -8.28
CA GLU A 152 12.43 19.59 -7.78
C GLU A 152 10.90 19.50 -7.74
N ASP A 153 10.32 18.64 -8.57
CA ASP A 153 8.87 18.35 -8.63
C ASP A 153 8.45 17.21 -7.67
N GLY A 154 9.37 16.75 -6.80
CA GLY A 154 9.12 15.71 -5.81
C GLY A 154 9.02 14.27 -6.36
N ARG A 155 9.28 14.06 -7.65
CA ARG A 155 9.25 12.74 -8.31
C ARG A 155 10.60 12.04 -8.21
N LEU A 156 10.64 10.71 -8.33
CA LEU A 156 11.91 9.98 -8.31
C LEU A 156 12.79 10.47 -9.47
N MET A 157 14.08 10.67 -9.22
CA MET A 157 15.04 11.00 -10.26
C MET A 157 15.39 9.74 -11.04
N ASP A 158 14.55 9.41 -12.01
CA ASP A 158 14.91 8.50 -13.08
C ASP A 158 14.79 9.16 -14.46
N ALA A 159 15.43 8.54 -15.47
CA ALA A 159 15.53 9.10 -16.81
C ALA A 159 14.17 9.26 -17.49
N GLN A 160 13.15 8.48 -17.11
CA GLN A 160 11.83 8.58 -17.70
C GLN A 160 11.04 9.74 -17.10
N GLU A 161 11.15 9.97 -15.80
CA GLU A 161 10.53 11.13 -15.13
C GLU A 161 11.03 12.48 -15.69
N THR A 162 12.17 12.48 -16.38
CA THR A 162 12.66 13.66 -17.12
C THR A 162 11.67 14.10 -18.21
N PHE A 163 10.92 13.18 -18.84
CA PHE A 163 9.87 13.49 -19.81
C PHE A 163 8.79 14.41 -19.25
N HIS A 164 8.58 14.34 -17.94
CA HIS A 164 7.54 15.08 -17.24
C HIS A 164 8.09 16.23 -16.39
N SER A 165 9.36 16.56 -16.56
CA SER A 165 9.98 17.73 -15.93
C SER A 165 9.43 19.02 -16.55
N ARG A 166 9.64 20.15 -15.87
CA ARG A 166 9.22 21.47 -16.36
C ARG A 166 9.82 21.86 -17.72
N TYR A 167 11.01 21.34 -18.05
CA TYR A 167 11.76 21.66 -19.28
C TYR A 167 12.46 20.40 -19.82
N PRO A 168 11.71 19.43 -20.40
CA PRO A 168 12.26 18.12 -20.76
C PRO A 168 13.24 18.19 -21.93
N ASN A 169 13.20 19.26 -22.73
CA ASN A 169 13.96 19.43 -23.97
C ASN A 169 13.85 18.21 -24.91
N ILE A 170 12.63 17.70 -25.07
CA ILE A 170 12.26 16.56 -25.94
C ILE A 170 10.91 16.90 -26.57
N ASN A 171 10.74 16.54 -27.83
CA ASN A 171 9.49 16.70 -28.58
C ASN A 171 8.33 15.96 -27.88
N ALA A 172 7.17 16.61 -27.80
CA ALA A 172 5.98 16.08 -27.12
C ALA A 172 5.51 14.73 -27.68
N ASP A 173 5.62 14.51 -28.99
CA ASP A 173 5.24 13.24 -29.63
C ASP A 173 6.16 12.10 -29.21
N THR A 174 7.45 12.39 -29.02
CA THR A 174 8.42 11.42 -28.50
C THR A 174 8.11 11.07 -27.05
N ILE A 175 7.77 12.06 -26.21
CA ILE A 175 7.34 11.84 -24.83
C ILE A 175 6.09 10.95 -24.78
N GLN A 176 5.02 11.36 -25.46
CA GLN A 176 3.74 10.65 -25.46
C GLN A 176 3.90 9.20 -25.95
N ALA A 177 4.65 8.99 -27.03
CA ALA A 177 4.88 7.66 -27.57
C ALA A 177 5.79 6.81 -26.66
N GLY A 178 6.77 7.44 -25.98
CA GLY A 178 7.63 6.79 -24.99
C GLY A 178 6.84 6.31 -23.78
N ASP A 179 5.95 7.14 -23.24
CA ASP A 179 5.07 6.78 -22.12
C ASP A 179 4.09 5.68 -22.50
N ALA A 180 3.51 5.76 -23.70
CA ALA A 180 2.65 4.70 -24.21
C ALA A 180 3.39 3.37 -24.33
N TYR A 181 4.63 3.39 -24.84
CA TYR A 181 5.49 2.20 -24.93
C TYR A 181 5.78 1.63 -23.53
N TYR A 182 6.27 2.47 -22.62
CA TYR A 182 6.60 2.04 -21.26
C TYR A 182 5.38 1.52 -20.51
N GLY A 183 4.25 2.23 -20.56
CA GLY A 183 3.00 1.83 -19.91
C GLY A 183 2.46 0.50 -20.44
N ALA A 184 2.57 0.26 -21.74
CA ALA A 184 2.20 -1.02 -22.34
C ALA A 184 3.13 -2.15 -21.88
N LEU A 185 4.45 -1.93 -21.91
CA LEU A 185 5.45 -2.89 -21.47
C LEU A 185 5.29 -3.22 -19.98
N ARG A 186 5.12 -2.19 -19.13
CA ARG A 186 4.93 -2.32 -17.69
C ARG A 186 3.70 -3.17 -17.37
N LYS A 187 2.57 -2.93 -18.03
CA LYS A 187 1.35 -3.75 -17.87
C LYS A 187 1.58 -5.23 -18.22
N GLN A 188 2.39 -5.53 -19.23
CA GLN A 188 2.68 -6.91 -19.63
C GLN A 188 3.51 -7.67 -18.58
N ILE A 189 4.46 -6.99 -17.95
CA ILE A 189 5.43 -7.61 -17.04
C ILE A 189 5.09 -7.45 -15.56
N GLU A 190 4.10 -6.62 -15.20
CA GLU A 190 3.78 -6.25 -13.81
C GLU A 190 3.63 -7.47 -12.90
N TYR A 191 2.88 -8.47 -13.37
CA TYR A 191 2.64 -9.69 -12.62
C TYR A 191 3.93 -10.47 -12.35
N GLU A 192 4.73 -10.71 -13.39
CA GLU A 192 6.01 -11.42 -13.26
C GLU A 192 7.01 -10.64 -12.40
N TYR A 193 7.06 -9.32 -12.56
CA TYR A 193 7.86 -8.42 -11.74
C TYR A 193 7.52 -8.54 -10.26
N MET A 194 6.24 -8.45 -9.91
CA MET A 194 5.79 -8.54 -8.52
C MET A 194 6.08 -9.93 -7.94
N ALA A 195 5.76 -11.00 -8.69
CA ALA A 195 6.04 -12.36 -8.27
C ALA A 195 7.54 -12.63 -8.08
N ALA A 196 8.39 -12.12 -8.97
CA ALA A 196 9.84 -12.23 -8.83
C ALA A 196 10.33 -11.48 -7.59
N ARG A 197 9.87 -10.24 -7.36
CA ARG A 197 10.22 -9.44 -6.18
C ARG A 197 9.82 -10.12 -4.87
N GLU A 198 8.69 -10.81 -4.83
CA GLU A 198 8.26 -11.63 -3.69
C GLU A 198 9.21 -12.80 -3.47
N ARG A 199 9.56 -13.56 -4.52
CA ARG A 199 10.55 -14.65 -4.43
C ARG A 199 11.92 -14.15 -3.97
N MET A 200 12.38 -13.00 -4.47
CA MET A 200 13.64 -12.38 -4.02
C MET A 200 13.61 -12.06 -2.52
N ARG A 201 12.49 -11.51 -2.04
CA ARG A 201 12.31 -11.18 -0.62
C ARG A 201 12.30 -12.43 0.25
N ALA A 202 11.55 -13.46 -0.16
CA ALA A 202 11.50 -14.73 0.55
C ALA A 202 12.88 -15.42 0.63
N LYS A 203 13.67 -15.40 -0.45
CA LYS A 203 15.03 -15.97 -0.46
C LYS A 203 16.03 -15.16 0.38
N SER A 204 15.94 -13.83 0.34
CA SER A 204 16.75 -12.97 1.21
C SER A 204 16.46 -13.20 2.69
N GLN A 205 15.22 -13.54 3.04
CA GLN A 205 14.81 -13.92 4.40
C GLN A 205 15.27 -15.34 4.76
N ALA A 206 15.29 -16.30 3.82
CA ALA A 206 15.76 -17.67 4.05
C ALA A 206 17.30 -17.80 4.15
N GLY A 207 18.06 -16.97 3.43
CA GLY A 207 19.54 -16.96 3.50
C GLY A 207 20.11 -16.38 4.80
N ALA A 208 19.31 -15.64 5.57
CA ALA A 208 19.71 -15.05 6.85
C ALA A 208 19.67 -16.05 8.03
N VAL A 209 19.31 -17.32 7.79
CA VAL A 209 19.15 -18.36 8.83
C VAL A 209 20.48 -19.05 9.20
N VAL A 210 21.59 -18.79 8.49
CA VAL A 210 22.89 -19.43 8.74
C VAL A 210 24.00 -18.39 8.93
N GLU A 211 23.98 -17.67 10.04
CA GLU A 211 25.16 -17.31 10.86
C GLU A 211 24.68 -16.50 12.07
N ALA A 212 24.69 -17.13 13.23
CA ALA A 212 24.32 -16.51 14.50
C ALA A 212 25.51 -15.70 15.06
N ALA A 213 25.36 -14.38 15.12
CA ALA A 213 26.08 -13.45 16.01
C ALA A 213 25.24 -12.17 16.19
N PRO A 214 25.42 -11.39 17.28
CA PRO A 214 24.32 -10.77 18.01
C PRO A 214 23.71 -9.52 17.35
N THR A 215 22.37 -9.58 17.22
CA THR A 215 21.37 -8.49 17.30
C THR A 215 21.80 -7.06 16.95
N GLN A 216 21.46 -6.62 15.74
CA GLN A 216 20.98 -5.25 15.53
C GLN A 216 19.45 -5.29 15.41
N LYS A 217 18.75 -4.63 16.33
CA LYS A 217 17.31 -4.40 16.26
C LYS A 217 17.02 -3.51 15.05
N ASP A 218 16.59 -4.13 13.95
CA ASP A 218 15.97 -3.42 12.82
C ASP A 218 14.43 -3.34 13.01
N GLY A 219 13.99 -3.25 14.26
CA GLY A 219 12.57 -3.16 14.63
C GLY A 219 12.18 -1.69 14.78
N GLY A 220 11.31 -1.18 13.91
CA GLY A 220 10.73 0.16 14.08
C GLY A 220 10.15 0.32 15.49
N SER A 221 10.39 1.46 16.15
CA SER A 221 9.97 1.66 17.54
C SER A 221 8.47 1.93 17.72
N ARG A 222 7.68 1.79 16.65
CA ARG A 222 6.27 2.16 16.58
C ARG A 222 5.34 0.96 16.87
N ILE A 223 4.30 1.24 17.65
CA ILE A 223 3.16 0.38 17.91
C ILE A 223 1.95 1.11 17.34
N THR A 224 1.24 0.51 16.38
CA THR A 224 0.08 1.14 15.76
C THR A 224 -1.20 0.44 16.17
N PHE A 225 -2.16 1.22 16.68
CA PHE A 225 -3.49 0.74 17.01
C PHE A 225 -4.44 1.05 15.85
N LEU A 226 -5.13 0.02 15.37
CA LEU A 226 -6.21 0.12 14.40
C LEU A 226 -7.52 -0.02 15.19
N ILE A 227 -8.27 1.07 15.23
CA ILE A 227 -9.46 1.21 16.07
C ILE A 227 -10.70 1.25 15.18
N GLY A 228 -11.65 0.36 15.44
CA GLY A 228 -12.93 0.30 14.75
C GLY A 228 -14.12 0.57 15.66
N ASN A 229 -15.33 0.41 15.11
CA ASN A 229 -16.57 0.91 15.72
C ASN A 229 -16.89 0.26 17.08
N GLY A 230 -16.33 -0.93 17.31
CA GLY A 230 -16.37 -1.58 18.61
C GLY A 230 -15.76 -0.76 19.75
N PHE A 231 -14.91 0.25 19.48
CA PHE A 231 -14.46 1.20 20.50
C PHE A 231 -15.58 2.10 21.00
N ASP A 232 -16.30 2.76 20.09
CA ASP A 232 -17.44 3.62 20.41
C ASP A 232 -18.53 2.83 21.15
N ILE A 233 -18.82 1.62 20.68
CA ILE A 233 -19.76 0.71 21.34
C ILE A 233 -19.27 0.30 22.73
N ASN A 234 -17.97 0.02 22.88
CA ASN A 234 -17.39 -0.38 24.15
C ASN A 234 -17.44 0.74 25.20
N VAL A 235 -17.40 2.00 24.77
CA VAL A 235 -17.58 3.16 25.66
C VAL A 235 -19.04 3.56 25.87
N GLY A 236 -19.98 2.78 25.33
CA GLY A 236 -21.42 2.89 25.58
C GLY A 236 -22.22 3.67 24.54
N LEU A 237 -21.61 4.08 23.42
CA LEU A 237 -22.34 4.75 22.33
C LEU A 237 -23.12 3.74 21.48
N ASN A 238 -24.29 4.14 20.99
CA ASN A 238 -25.12 3.30 20.11
C ASN A 238 -24.74 3.54 18.64
N THR A 239 -23.54 3.14 18.25
CA THR A 239 -23.00 3.43 16.91
C THR A 239 -23.11 2.25 15.96
N ARG A 240 -23.86 1.18 16.29
CA ARG A 240 -24.10 0.10 15.33
C ARG A 240 -25.03 0.62 14.24
N TYR A 241 -24.89 0.09 13.03
CA TYR A 241 -25.85 0.39 11.97
C TYR A 241 -27.29 -0.01 12.35
N SER A 242 -27.47 -1.10 13.12
CA SER A 242 -28.77 -1.48 13.67
C SER A 242 -29.38 -0.44 14.61
N ASP A 243 -28.56 0.35 15.30
CA ASP A 243 -29.01 1.41 16.21
C ASP A 243 -29.43 2.66 15.42
N PHE A 244 -28.75 2.91 14.29
CA PHE A 244 -29.01 4.00 13.35
C PHE A 244 -30.27 3.78 12.50
N TYR A 245 -30.56 2.55 12.06
CA TYR A 245 -31.65 2.30 11.10
C TYR A 245 -33.02 2.85 11.49
N PRO A 246 -33.50 2.73 12.74
CA PRO A 246 -34.76 3.35 13.15
C PRO A 246 -34.77 4.87 12.94
N TYR A 247 -33.63 5.54 13.15
CA TYR A 247 -33.48 6.98 12.93
C TYR A 247 -33.54 7.32 11.43
N PHE A 248 -32.84 6.56 10.60
CA PHE A 248 -32.85 6.77 9.14
C PHE A 248 -34.23 6.54 8.52
N ILE A 249 -34.88 5.42 8.85
CA ILE A 249 -36.21 5.07 8.34
C ILE A 249 -37.24 6.13 8.71
N LYS A 250 -37.16 6.67 9.93
CA LYS A 250 -38.07 7.72 10.40
C LYS A 250 -37.87 9.05 9.67
N ASN A 251 -36.63 9.45 9.43
CA ASN A 251 -36.32 10.77 8.83
C ASN A 251 -36.44 10.77 7.30
N TYR A 252 -36.22 9.63 6.65
CA TYR A 252 -36.26 9.48 5.19
C TYR A 252 -37.19 8.34 4.75
N PRO A 253 -38.49 8.37 5.11
CA PRO A 253 -39.42 7.27 4.85
C PRO A 253 -39.65 7.01 3.36
N ASP A 254 -39.37 7.99 2.49
CA ASP A 254 -39.50 7.85 1.03
C ASP A 254 -38.25 7.38 0.31
N ASN A 255 -37.09 7.37 0.99
CA ASN A 255 -35.83 6.90 0.45
C ASN A 255 -35.87 5.39 0.19
N LEU A 256 -35.40 4.96 -0.98
CA LEU A 256 -35.44 3.55 -1.38
C LEU A 256 -34.55 2.64 -0.50
N LEU A 257 -33.41 3.17 -0.04
CA LEU A 257 -32.54 2.46 0.90
C LEU A 257 -33.26 2.27 2.24
N ALA A 258 -33.91 3.31 2.76
CA ALA A 258 -34.68 3.24 4.00
C ALA A 258 -35.81 2.20 3.91
N LYS A 259 -36.61 2.24 2.84
CA LYS A 259 -37.67 1.25 2.57
C LYS A 259 -37.13 -0.17 2.48
N ASN A 260 -35.94 -0.36 1.90
CA ASN A 260 -35.35 -1.69 1.78
C ASN A 260 -34.80 -2.22 3.10
N ILE A 261 -34.18 -1.35 3.91
CA ILE A 261 -33.70 -1.69 5.26
C ILE A 261 -34.87 -2.09 6.14
N GLU A 262 -35.95 -1.30 6.15
CA GLU A 262 -37.17 -1.60 6.94
C GLU A 262 -37.74 -2.99 6.61
N GLY A 263 -37.74 -3.35 5.32
CA GLY A 263 -38.23 -4.66 4.87
C GLY A 263 -37.33 -5.86 5.20
N ASN A 264 -36.04 -5.65 5.51
CA ASN A 264 -35.10 -6.75 5.77
C ASN A 264 -33.81 -6.30 6.51
N ILE A 265 -33.91 -5.96 7.80
CA ILE A 265 -32.78 -5.48 8.61
C ILE A 265 -31.59 -6.47 8.64
N GLU A 266 -31.84 -7.79 8.65
CA GLU A 266 -30.77 -8.80 8.73
C GLU A 266 -29.85 -8.77 7.50
N ALA A 267 -30.40 -8.55 6.30
CA ALA A 267 -29.63 -8.43 5.07
C ALA A 267 -28.73 -7.19 5.03
N TRP A 268 -28.99 -6.22 5.92
CA TRP A 268 -28.25 -4.98 6.11
C TRP A 268 -27.39 -5.01 7.38
N SER A 269 -27.06 -6.18 7.92
CA SER A 269 -26.13 -6.28 9.06
C SER A 269 -24.76 -5.62 8.82
N ASP A 270 -24.34 -5.53 7.55
CA ASP A 270 -23.22 -4.74 7.05
C ASP A 270 -23.78 -3.71 6.05
N LEU A 271 -23.79 -2.43 6.45
CA LEU A 271 -24.43 -1.36 5.67
C LEU A 271 -23.77 -1.24 4.30
N GLU A 272 -22.44 -1.23 4.24
CA GLU A 272 -21.72 -0.99 2.98
C GLU A 272 -21.95 -2.13 1.98
N LEU A 273 -21.88 -3.39 2.42
CA LEU A 273 -22.26 -4.54 1.57
C LEU A 273 -23.75 -4.51 1.20
N GLY A 274 -24.61 -4.04 2.11
CA GLY A 274 -26.04 -3.83 1.87
C GLY A 274 -26.28 -2.88 0.70
N ILE A 275 -25.63 -1.71 0.71
CA ILE A 275 -25.69 -0.72 -0.39
C ILE A 275 -25.24 -1.37 -1.69
N GLY A 276 -24.06 -1.99 -1.69
CA GLY A 276 -23.47 -2.62 -2.88
C GLY A 276 -24.40 -3.68 -3.51
N LYS A 277 -25.02 -4.54 -2.69
CA LYS A 277 -26.00 -5.55 -3.15
C LYS A 277 -27.31 -4.93 -3.61
N TYR A 278 -27.80 -3.90 -2.93
CA TYR A 278 -29.08 -3.26 -3.28
C TYR A 278 -29.05 -2.59 -4.66
N THR A 279 -27.87 -2.19 -5.15
CA THR A 279 -27.74 -1.56 -6.48
C THR A 279 -28.40 -2.37 -7.62
N GLU A 280 -28.46 -3.71 -7.54
CA GLU A 280 -29.13 -4.56 -8.55
C GLU A 280 -30.64 -4.34 -8.63
N LYS A 281 -31.26 -3.84 -7.56
CA LYS A 281 -32.70 -3.56 -7.49
C LYS A 281 -33.06 -2.14 -7.93
N ILE A 282 -32.07 -1.28 -8.19
CA ILE A 282 -32.29 0.08 -8.69
C ILE A 282 -32.75 0.00 -10.15
N SER A 283 -33.92 0.55 -10.43
CA SER A 283 -34.46 0.63 -11.79
C SER A 283 -33.83 1.79 -12.57
N LEU A 284 -33.83 1.74 -13.91
CA LEU A 284 -33.27 2.81 -14.76
C LEU A 284 -33.82 4.22 -14.43
N PRO A 285 -35.13 4.42 -14.14
CA PRO A 285 -35.63 5.71 -13.64
C PRO A 285 -34.98 6.16 -12.34
N ASP A 286 -34.70 5.24 -11.42
CA ASP A 286 -34.19 5.50 -10.08
C ASP A 286 -32.66 5.68 -10.05
N GLU A 287 -31.93 5.21 -11.06
CA GLU A 287 -30.47 5.40 -11.16
C GLU A 287 -30.07 6.89 -11.10
N ARG A 288 -30.94 7.77 -11.62
CA ARG A 288 -30.78 9.24 -11.58
C ARG A 288 -30.93 9.84 -10.18
N ASN A 289 -31.71 9.20 -9.32
CA ASN A 289 -31.95 9.65 -7.94
C ASN A 289 -31.08 8.94 -6.92
N PHE A 290 -30.36 7.87 -7.31
CA PHE A 290 -29.57 7.06 -6.39
C PHE A 290 -28.53 7.87 -5.62
N GLU A 291 -27.89 8.84 -6.26
CA GLU A 291 -26.94 9.74 -5.59
C GLU A 291 -27.59 10.53 -4.45
N GLN A 292 -28.82 11.01 -4.66
CA GLN A 292 -29.56 11.67 -3.58
C GLN A 292 -29.91 10.70 -2.45
N TYR A 293 -30.29 9.45 -2.77
CA TYR A 293 -30.60 8.46 -1.73
C TYR A 293 -29.40 8.10 -0.87
N GLU A 294 -28.22 8.02 -1.49
CA GLU A 294 -26.94 7.74 -0.83
C GLU A 294 -26.51 8.94 0.03
N LYS A 295 -26.59 10.15 -0.53
CA LYS A 295 -26.33 11.39 0.21
C LYS A 295 -27.22 11.55 1.44
N ASP A 296 -28.53 11.31 1.30
CA ASP A 296 -29.48 11.35 2.41
C ASP A 296 -29.08 10.37 3.54
N LEU A 297 -28.57 9.18 3.18
CA LEU A 297 -28.11 8.18 4.14
C LEU A 297 -26.85 8.65 4.87
N GLU A 298 -25.86 9.17 4.14
CA GLU A 298 -24.61 9.68 4.73
C GLU A 298 -24.86 10.86 5.67
N GLU A 299 -25.62 11.87 5.22
CA GLU A 299 -25.95 13.04 6.04
C GLU A 299 -26.72 12.64 7.31
N CYS A 300 -27.70 11.73 7.17
CA CYS A 300 -28.47 11.24 8.31
C CYS A 300 -27.60 10.42 9.30
N LEU A 301 -26.66 9.63 8.80
CA LEU A 301 -25.71 8.88 9.64
C LEU A 301 -24.80 9.85 10.40
N ALA A 302 -24.27 10.87 9.74
CA ALA A 302 -23.43 11.88 10.35
C ALA A 302 -24.17 12.62 11.49
N ASP A 303 -25.42 13.03 11.25
CA ASP A 303 -26.26 13.68 12.26
C ASP A 303 -26.55 12.76 13.45
N TYR A 304 -26.92 11.50 13.19
CA TYR A 304 -27.16 10.52 14.25
C TYR A 304 -25.92 10.27 15.11
N LEU A 305 -24.76 10.05 14.49
CA LEU A 305 -23.51 9.82 15.22
C LEU A 305 -23.10 11.05 16.04
N LYS A 306 -23.37 12.25 15.52
CA LYS A 306 -23.16 13.50 16.26
C LYS A 306 -24.07 13.60 17.49
N GLU A 307 -25.33 13.17 17.40
CA GLU A 307 -26.22 13.07 18.56
C GLU A 307 -25.71 12.08 19.61
N GLU A 308 -25.15 10.93 19.19
CA GLU A 308 -24.54 9.97 20.12
C GLU A 308 -23.30 10.56 20.81
N THR A 309 -22.40 11.24 20.09
CA THR A 309 -21.19 11.81 20.71
C THR A 309 -21.50 12.93 21.69
N TYR A 310 -22.61 13.65 21.55
CA TYR A 310 -23.06 14.63 22.56
C TYR A 310 -23.41 14.02 23.92
N LYS A 311 -23.64 12.70 24.00
CA LYS A 311 -23.91 12.00 25.26
C LYS A 311 -22.64 11.77 26.08
N ILE A 312 -21.46 11.89 25.47
CA ILE A 312 -20.16 11.70 26.14
C ILE A 312 -20.02 12.70 27.30
N ASN A 313 -19.79 12.17 28.50
CA ASN A 313 -19.58 12.94 29.71
C ASN A 313 -18.15 12.78 30.23
N LEU A 314 -17.28 13.69 29.81
CA LEU A 314 -15.90 13.84 30.31
C LEU A 314 -15.64 15.21 30.97
N ARG A 315 -16.70 15.90 31.40
CA ARG A 315 -16.58 17.23 32.02
C ARG A 315 -16.12 17.17 33.47
N GLU A 316 -16.43 16.08 34.16
CA GLU A 316 -15.98 15.86 35.53
C GLU A 316 -14.51 15.43 35.54
N GLU A 317 -13.67 16.18 36.25
CA GLU A 317 -12.21 15.95 36.30
C GLU A 317 -11.86 14.56 36.85
N GLY A 318 -12.63 14.06 37.83
CA GLY A 318 -12.44 12.72 38.39
C GLY A 318 -12.65 11.61 37.35
N ARG A 319 -13.75 11.68 36.60
CA ARG A 319 -14.07 10.74 35.51
C ARG A 319 -13.04 10.85 34.38
N LYS A 320 -12.70 12.07 33.96
CA LYS A 320 -11.68 12.32 32.93
C LYS A 320 -10.33 11.73 33.31
N LYS A 321 -9.90 11.91 34.55
CA LYS A 321 -8.68 11.31 35.08
C LYS A 321 -8.72 9.79 35.08
N GLN A 322 -9.83 9.19 35.52
CA GLN A 322 -10.01 7.74 35.51
C GLN A 322 -9.92 7.17 34.09
N VAL A 323 -10.65 7.76 33.14
CA VAL A 323 -10.59 7.39 31.72
C VAL A 323 -9.19 7.54 31.17
N GLY A 324 -8.52 8.65 31.46
CA GLY A 324 -7.13 8.89 31.03
C GLY A 324 -6.15 7.82 31.55
N LEU A 325 -6.27 7.42 32.81
CA LEU A 325 -5.43 6.36 33.40
C LEU A 325 -5.70 4.99 32.77
N ILE A 326 -6.97 4.61 32.57
CA ILE A 326 -7.32 3.33 31.94
C ILE A 326 -6.86 3.31 30.48
N MET A 327 -7.07 4.40 29.75
CA MET A 327 -6.62 4.55 28.36
C MET A 327 -5.09 4.43 28.26
N LEU A 328 -4.35 5.16 29.11
CA LEU A 328 -2.88 5.09 29.16
C LEU A 328 -2.38 3.68 29.46
N ASN A 329 -2.99 3.01 30.44
CA ASN A 329 -2.65 1.62 30.78
C ASN A 329 -2.96 0.65 29.64
N SER A 330 -4.13 0.81 29.00
CA SER A 330 -4.57 0.00 27.86
C SER A 330 -3.57 0.08 26.70
N ILE A 331 -3.02 1.27 26.44
CA ILE A 331 -2.07 1.50 25.36
C ILE A 331 -0.66 0.99 25.71
N THR A 332 -0.17 1.30 26.91
CA THR A 332 1.22 1.01 27.30
C THR A 332 1.44 -0.43 27.78
N ASN A 333 0.38 -1.09 28.27
CA ASN A 333 0.43 -2.44 28.83
C ASN A 333 -0.51 -3.43 28.10
N PHE A 334 -0.87 -3.18 26.83
CA PHE A 334 -1.77 -4.05 26.04
C PHE A 334 -1.34 -5.54 26.03
N TYR A 335 -0.03 -5.82 26.06
CA TYR A 335 0.52 -7.18 26.05
C TYR A 335 0.27 -7.96 27.34
N SER A 336 -0.07 -7.28 28.45
CA SER A 336 -0.29 -7.91 29.75
C SER A 336 -1.58 -8.74 29.83
N HIS A 337 -2.48 -8.59 28.84
CA HIS A 337 -3.69 -9.40 28.73
C HIS A 337 -3.44 -10.81 28.18
N PHE A 338 -2.21 -11.11 27.74
CA PHE A 338 -1.85 -12.39 27.16
C PHE A 338 -1.17 -13.32 28.20
N PRO A 339 -1.23 -14.66 28.00
CA PRO A 339 -0.37 -15.58 28.72
C PRO A 339 1.10 -15.19 28.62
N LYS A 340 1.88 -15.43 29.68
CA LYS A 340 3.27 -14.97 29.81
C LYS A 340 4.18 -15.31 28.61
N ILE A 341 3.94 -16.44 27.95
CA ILE A 341 4.72 -16.84 26.77
C ILE A 341 4.48 -15.92 25.56
N ILE A 342 3.24 -15.49 25.35
CA ILE A 342 2.86 -14.56 24.27
C ILE A 342 3.25 -13.13 24.65
N GLU A 343 3.04 -12.74 25.92
CA GLU A 343 3.50 -11.46 26.46
C GLU A 343 5.01 -11.26 26.19
N GLN A 344 5.82 -12.27 26.51
CA GLN A 344 7.26 -12.23 26.25
C GLN A 344 7.60 -12.19 24.76
N ASP A 345 6.84 -12.90 23.91
CA ASP A 345 7.05 -12.89 22.46
C ASP A 345 6.78 -11.50 21.84
N ILE A 346 5.74 -10.81 22.31
CA ILE A 346 5.45 -9.41 21.93
C ILE A 346 6.53 -8.47 22.48
N LEU A 347 6.90 -8.60 23.76
CA LEU A 347 7.90 -7.73 24.38
C LEU A 347 9.28 -7.82 23.72
N ARG A 348 9.66 -8.97 23.14
CA ARG A 348 10.96 -9.16 22.46
C ARG A 348 11.16 -8.23 21.27
N VAL A 349 10.08 -7.86 20.58
CA VAL A 349 10.16 -7.00 19.38
C VAL A 349 10.04 -5.52 19.72
N LEU A 350 9.67 -5.18 20.96
CA LEU A 350 9.54 -3.80 21.41
C LEU A 350 10.88 -3.21 21.88
N PRO A 351 11.05 -1.88 21.83
CA PRO A 351 12.09 -1.19 22.57
C PRO A 351 12.09 -1.57 24.05
N VAL A 352 13.29 -1.74 24.61
CA VAL A 352 13.48 -2.14 26.02
C VAL A 352 13.01 -1.00 26.92
N HIS A 353 13.36 0.22 26.56
CA HIS A 353 12.98 1.44 27.26
C HIS A 353 11.60 1.92 26.77
N PRO A 354 10.58 2.00 27.64
CA PRO A 354 9.23 2.38 27.23
C PRO A 354 9.11 3.76 26.58
N ASP A 355 9.98 4.70 26.93
CA ASP A 355 10.05 6.07 26.38
C ASP A 355 10.59 6.16 24.94
N GLU A 356 11.18 5.07 24.44
CA GLU A 356 11.57 4.92 23.03
C GLU A 356 10.40 4.48 22.15
N ARG A 357 9.31 3.98 22.76
CA ARG A 357 8.12 3.50 22.04
C ARG A 357 7.32 4.68 21.50
N LYS A 358 6.89 4.57 20.25
CA LYS A 358 5.96 5.52 19.61
C LYS A 358 4.61 4.86 19.43
N TYR A 359 3.54 5.61 19.66
CA TYR A 359 2.18 5.10 19.51
C TYR A 359 1.46 5.89 18.45
N SER A 360 0.94 5.18 17.45
CA SER A 360 0.17 5.75 16.34
C SER A 360 -1.22 5.12 16.31
N PHE A 361 -2.20 5.87 15.84
CA PHE A 361 -3.60 5.44 15.83
C PHE A 361 -4.19 5.64 14.44
N ILE A 362 -4.78 4.58 13.91
CA ILE A 362 -5.54 4.60 12.66
C ILE A 362 -6.99 4.29 13.05
N SER A 363 -7.87 5.26 12.87
CA SER A 363 -9.29 5.12 13.17
C SER A 363 -10.07 4.80 11.91
N PHE A 364 -10.93 3.79 12.03
CA PHE A 364 -11.96 3.41 11.08
C PHE A 364 -13.33 3.96 11.51
N ASN A 365 -13.38 4.73 12.60
CA ASN A 365 -14.59 5.37 13.12
C ASN A 365 -14.73 6.79 12.60
N TYR A 366 -15.99 7.22 12.47
CA TYR A 366 -16.33 8.57 12.06
C TYR A 366 -16.36 9.58 13.21
N THR A 367 -16.45 9.11 14.47
CA THR A 367 -16.49 9.97 15.66
C THR A 367 -15.08 10.37 16.13
N ASP A 368 -14.99 11.44 16.93
CA ASP A 368 -13.78 11.92 17.60
C ASP A 368 -13.61 11.36 19.03
N THR A 369 -14.37 10.32 19.37
CA THR A 369 -14.42 9.70 20.70
C THR A 369 -13.05 9.20 21.16
N LEU A 370 -12.28 8.61 20.23
CA LEU A 370 -10.93 8.12 20.48
C LEU A 370 -9.99 9.27 20.87
N GLU A 371 -10.01 10.37 20.14
CA GLU A 371 -9.18 11.55 20.39
C GLU A 371 -9.49 12.19 21.74
N LEU A 372 -10.77 12.26 22.13
CA LEU A 372 -11.17 12.73 23.45
C LEU A 372 -10.54 11.88 24.57
N CYS A 373 -10.57 10.55 24.44
CA CYS A 373 -9.94 9.63 25.38
C CYS A 373 -8.41 9.72 25.37
N LEU A 374 -7.79 9.83 24.19
CA LEU A 374 -6.34 9.96 24.04
C LEU A 374 -5.83 11.28 24.64
N LYS A 375 -6.60 12.36 24.51
CA LYS A 375 -6.30 13.64 25.16
C LYS A 375 -6.34 13.51 26.68
N ALA A 376 -7.37 12.84 27.22
CA ALA A 376 -7.43 12.55 28.64
C ALA A 376 -6.22 11.71 29.11
N ALA A 377 -5.79 10.72 28.32
CA ALA A 377 -4.61 9.90 28.61
C ALA A 377 -3.31 10.72 28.64
N LYS A 378 -3.12 11.59 27.65
CA LYS A 378 -1.96 12.46 27.53
C LYS A 378 -1.82 13.43 28.71
N GLU A 379 -2.93 13.91 29.27
CA GLU A 379 -2.92 14.74 30.48
C GLU A 379 -2.48 13.96 31.74
N GLN A 380 -2.64 12.63 31.77
CA GLN A 380 -2.20 11.78 32.87
C GLN A 380 -0.77 11.24 32.69
N ASP A 381 -0.17 11.34 31.50
CA ASP A 381 1.22 10.93 31.26
C ASP A 381 2.23 11.94 31.83
N THR A 382 2.47 11.83 33.13
CA THR A 382 3.46 12.64 33.84
C THR A 382 4.92 12.27 33.50
N GLY A 383 5.15 11.11 32.87
CA GLY A 383 6.48 10.57 32.57
C GLY A 383 6.98 10.84 31.15
N ARG A 384 6.15 11.44 30.27
CA ARG A 384 6.42 11.61 28.82
C ARG A 384 6.77 10.32 28.08
N GLN A 385 6.25 9.19 28.57
CA GLN A 385 6.44 7.88 27.94
C GLN A 385 5.50 7.70 26.74
N PHE A 386 4.45 8.53 26.65
CA PHE A 386 3.41 8.44 25.66
C PHE A 386 3.59 9.53 24.58
N ARG A 387 4.40 9.20 23.57
CA ARG A 387 4.54 10.02 22.35
C ARG A 387 3.40 9.72 21.38
N LEU A 388 2.29 10.41 21.59
CA LEU A 388 1.09 10.32 20.77
C LEU A 388 1.25 11.12 19.47
N GLU A 389 1.11 10.43 18.34
CA GLU A 389 0.89 11.03 17.02
C GLU A 389 -0.61 11.30 16.79
N ASP A 390 -0.93 12.18 15.83
CA ASP A 390 -2.31 12.47 15.48
C ASP A 390 -3.04 11.21 14.96
N VAL A 391 -4.35 11.13 15.21
CA VAL A 391 -5.17 10.00 14.78
C VAL A 391 -5.45 10.13 13.28
N ILE A 392 -5.16 9.05 12.53
CA ILE A 392 -5.41 9.00 11.08
C ILE A 392 -6.80 8.41 10.83
N HIS A 393 -7.78 9.23 10.45
CA HIS A 393 -9.13 8.79 10.09
C HIS A 393 -9.19 8.42 8.62
N ILE A 394 -8.94 7.15 8.30
CA ILE A 394 -8.85 6.69 6.90
C ILE A 394 -10.18 6.78 6.14
N HIS A 395 -11.31 6.77 6.86
CA HIS A 395 -12.65 6.94 6.30
C HIS A 395 -13.24 8.32 6.60
N GLY A 396 -12.41 9.27 7.03
CA GLY A 396 -12.85 10.59 7.45
C GLY A 396 -13.63 10.60 8.76
N THR A 397 -14.21 11.76 9.07
CA THR A 397 -15.01 11.98 10.27
C THR A 397 -16.37 12.56 9.91
N ILE A 398 -17.26 12.65 10.90
CA ILE A 398 -18.57 13.34 10.80
C ILE A 398 -18.44 14.76 10.19
N SER A 399 -17.31 15.43 10.41
CA SER A 399 -17.08 16.82 9.98
C SER A 399 -16.08 16.97 8.85
N ASP A 400 -15.41 15.91 8.41
CA ASP A 400 -14.33 15.97 7.42
C ASP A 400 -14.30 14.75 6.50
N ASN A 401 -14.95 14.90 5.33
CA ASN A 401 -14.86 14.00 4.18
C ASN A 401 -15.08 12.53 4.57
N MET A 402 -16.28 12.24 5.10
CA MET A 402 -16.72 10.89 5.42
C MET A 402 -16.69 9.99 4.19
N VAL A 403 -16.21 8.76 4.35
CA VAL A 403 -16.13 7.77 3.28
C VAL A 403 -16.99 6.57 3.69
N LEU A 404 -18.18 6.46 3.12
CA LEU A 404 -19.03 5.27 3.24
C LEU A 404 -19.04 4.54 1.89
N GLY A 405 -18.85 3.22 1.90
CA GLY A 405 -18.84 2.47 0.64
C GLY A 405 -18.13 1.13 0.70
N VAL A 406 -18.10 0.47 -0.45
CA VAL A 406 -17.50 -0.87 -0.60
C VAL A 406 -16.00 -0.79 -0.93
N ASN A 407 -15.29 -1.90 -0.76
CA ASN A 407 -13.86 -2.01 -1.02
C ASN A 407 -13.53 -1.87 -2.52
N ASP A 408 -14.28 -2.56 -3.38
CA ASP A 408 -14.05 -2.58 -4.81
C ASP A 408 -15.31 -2.88 -5.62
N LYS A 409 -15.20 -2.70 -6.95
CA LYS A 409 -16.32 -2.85 -7.89
C LYS A 409 -17.01 -4.21 -7.85
N ASN A 410 -16.34 -5.28 -7.38
CA ASN A 410 -16.97 -6.62 -7.35
C ASN A 410 -18.04 -6.72 -6.25
N GLN A 411 -18.06 -5.78 -5.30
CA GLN A 411 -19.08 -5.69 -4.26
C GLN A 411 -20.30 -4.85 -4.69
N ILE A 412 -20.29 -4.30 -5.91
CA ILE A 412 -21.43 -3.60 -6.52
C ILE A 412 -22.17 -4.60 -7.41
N ALA A 413 -23.42 -4.93 -7.10
CA ALA A 413 -24.17 -5.93 -7.87
C ALA A 413 -24.62 -5.39 -9.26
N ASN A 414 -24.92 -4.10 -9.37
CA ASN A 414 -25.30 -3.47 -10.64
C ASN A 414 -24.10 -3.29 -11.59
N LYS A 415 -24.12 -4.01 -12.71
CA LYS A 415 -23.05 -3.98 -13.73
C LYS A 415 -22.93 -2.65 -14.47
N ASN A 416 -23.99 -1.83 -14.53
CA ASN A 416 -23.91 -0.48 -15.10
C ASN A 416 -23.15 0.43 -14.14
N PHE A 417 -23.46 0.37 -12.84
CA PHE A 417 -22.74 1.14 -11.81
C PHE A 417 -21.25 0.77 -11.76
N GLN A 418 -20.91 -0.52 -11.98
CA GLN A 418 -19.51 -0.95 -12.09
C GLN A 418 -18.74 -0.35 -13.29
N ARG A 419 -19.43 0.27 -14.26
CA ARG A 419 -18.81 0.86 -15.46
C ARG A 419 -18.85 2.38 -15.42
N ASP A 420 -19.91 2.93 -14.85
CA ASP A 420 -20.11 4.35 -14.60
C ASP A 420 -19.02 4.93 -13.68
N ILE A 421 -18.52 6.13 -14.00
CA ILE A 421 -17.45 6.78 -13.24
C ILE A 421 -18.03 7.44 -11.98
N GLU A 422 -19.14 8.17 -12.12
CA GLU A 422 -19.79 8.88 -11.01
C GLU A 422 -20.25 7.89 -9.95
N LYS A 423 -20.82 6.74 -10.36
CA LYS A 423 -21.23 5.70 -9.40
C LYS A 423 -20.06 5.01 -8.69
N LYS A 424 -18.88 4.95 -9.30
CA LYS A 424 -17.67 4.45 -8.62
C LYS A 424 -17.14 5.44 -7.62
N GLU A 425 -17.07 6.71 -8.03
CA GLU A 425 -16.64 7.82 -7.18
C GLU A 425 -17.60 8.05 -6.00
N LEU A 426 -18.84 7.54 -6.08
CA LEU A 426 -19.82 7.52 -5.00
C LEU A 426 -19.74 6.27 -4.10
N LEU A 427 -19.44 5.08 -4.64
CA LEU A 427 -19.64 3.82 -3.90
C LEU A 427 -18.35 3.07 -3.52
N ILE A 428 -17.22 3.37 -4.15
CA ILE A 428 -15.96 2.65 -3.93
C ILE A 428 -15.03 3.51 -3.08
N LYS A 429 -14.70 3.04 -1.87
CA LYS A 429 -13.85 3.75 -0.89
C LYS A 429 -12.54 4.28 -1.47
N GLU A 430 -11.90 3.52 -2.35
CA GLU A 430 -10.65 3.96 -3.00
C GLU A 430 -10.86 5.11 -3.99
N GLU A 431 -11.97 5.10 -4.73
CA GLU A 431 -12.31 6.17 -5.70
C GLU A 431 -12.80 7.42 -4.97
N ILE A 432 -13.60 7.28 -3.91
CA ILE A 432 -13.99 8.39 -3.01
C ILE A 432 -12.72 9.05 -2.42
N ASN A 433 -11.79 8.27 -1.89
CA ASN A 433 -10.55 8.83 -1.34
C ASN A 433 -9.67 9.53 -2.40
N LYS A 434 -9.65 9.03 -3.65
CA LYS A 434 -8.96 9.69 -4.76
C LYS A 434 -9.59 11.04 -5.09
N SER A 435 -10.92 11.15 -5.04
CA SER A 435 -11.64 12.39 -5.33
C SER A 435 -11.32 13.50 -4.30
N TYR A 436 -11.13 13.12 -3.03
CA TYR A 436 -10.74 14.03 -1.96
C TYR A 436 -9.27 14.48 -1.97
N LYS A 437 -8.40 13.86 -2.79
CA LYS A 437 -6.96 14.19 -2.92
C LYS A 437 -6.22 14.30 -1.57
N ASN A 438 -6.63 13.51 -0.57
CA ASN A 438 -6.03 13.53 0.76
C ASN A 438 -4.83 12.55 0.86
N SER A 439 -4.00 12.73 1.90
CA SER A 439 -2.83 11.90 2.18
C SER A 439 -3.08 10.75 3.16
N ARG A 440 -4.32 10.60 3.66
CA ARG A 440 -4.68 9.69 4.78
C ARG A 440 -4.28 8.24 4.51
N ILE A 441 -4.49 7.75 3.28
CA ILE A 441 -4.09 6.39 2.88
C ILE A 441 -2.56 6.23 2.95
N GLN A 442 -1.79 7.21 2.47
CA GLN A 442 -0.33 7.13 2.47
C GLN A 442 0.24 7.24 3.89
N GLU A 443 -0.34 8.10 4.73
CA GLU A 443 0.01 8.25 6.14
C GLU A 443 -0.26 6.97 6.92
N ALA A 444 -1.44 6.36 6.75
CA ALA A 444 -1.78 5.10 7.38
C ALA A 444 -0.85 3.96 6.94
N ARG A 445 -0.50 3.90 5.64
CA ARG A 445 0.48 2.93 5.13
C ARG A 445 1.86 3.12 5.74
N ALA A 446 2.33 4.37 5.85
CA ALA A 446 3.60 4.69 6.51
C ALA A 446 3.59 4.32 8.00
N ALA A 447 2.50 4.60 8.71
CA ALA A 447 2.33 4.19 10.10
C ALA A 447 2.41 2.66 10.25
N ILE A 448 1.73 1.91 9.38
CA ILE A 448 1.78 0.45 9.32
C ILE A 448 3.20 -0.03 9.02
N ASP A 449 3.85 0.48 7.98
CA ASP A 449 5.18 0.04 7.55
C ASP A 449 6.26 0.22 8.63
N ASP A 450 6.19 1.32 9.38
CA ASP A 450 7.10 1.64 10.48
C ASP A 450 6.80 0.83 11.77
N SER A 451 5.69 0.09 11.83
CA SER A 451 5.27 -0.63 13.03
C SER A 451 6.02 -1.94 13.22
N SER A 452 6.43 -2.21 14.46
CA SER A 452 6.83 -3.56 14.91
C SER A 452 5.64 -4.36 15.44
N VAL A 453 4.66 -3.68 16.02
CA VAL A 453 3.43 -4.31 16.52
C VAL A 453 2.23 -3.54 16.02
N ILE A 454 1.23 -4.29 15.52
CA ILE A 454 -0.08 -3.74 15.15
C ILE A 454 -1.12 -4.35 16.08
N CYS A 455 -1.89 -3.48 16.74
CA CYS A 455 -2.98 -3.86 17.64
C CYS A 455 -4.32 -3.52 16.98
N VAL A 456 -5.20 -4.49 16.82
CA VAL A 456 -6.55 -4.31 16.27
C VAL A 456 -7.56 -4.37 17.40
N PHE A 457 -8.38 -3.33 17.56
CA PHE A 457 -9.44 -3.29 18.55
C PHE A 457 -10.73 -2.75 17.95
N GLY A 458 -11.85 -3.41 18.23
CA GLY A 458 -13.18 -2.94 17.83
C GLY A 458 -13.47 -2.97 16.33
N MET A 459 -12.57 -3.50 15.49
CA MET A 459 -12.79 -3.63 14.05
C MET A 459 -13.44 -4.96 13.70
N SER A 460 -14.33 -4.95 12.70
CA SER A 460 -14.73 -6.16 12.00
C SER A 460 -13.64 -6.55 11.00
N ILE A 461 -13.25 -7.83 10.96
CA ILE A 461 -12.37 -8.35 9.89
C ILE A 461 -13.25 -8.66 8.67
N GLY A 462 -13.82 -7.60 8.08
CA GLY A 462 -14.82 -7.64 7.01
C GLY A 462 -14.25 -7.52 5.59
N GLU A 463 -15.08 -7.79 4.58
CA GLU A 463 -14.70 -7.72 3.16
C GLU A 463 -14.68 -6.27 2.63
N THR A 464 -15.33 -5.31 3.30
CA THR A 464 -15.42 -3.90 2.89
C THR A 464 -14.16 -3.09 3.21
N ASP A 465 -13.27 -3.63 4.04
CA ASP A 465 -11.93 -3.09 4.34
C ASP A 465 -10.81 -4.06 3.92
N LYS A 466 -11.09 -4.96 2.96
CA LYS A 466 -10.16 -6.00 2.52
C LYS A 466 -8.78 -5.47 2.15
N MET A 467 -8.71 -4.29 1.52
CA MET A 467 -7.45 -3.64 1.15
C MET A 467 -6.51 -3.45 2.35
N TRP A 468 -7.03 -3.11 3.53
CA TRP A 468 -6.24 -2.98 4.74
C TRP A 468 -5.79 -4.32 5.30
N TRP A 469 -6.66 -5.35 5.28
CA TRP A 469 -6.28 -6.69 5.69
C TRP A 469 -5.17 -7.27 4.80
N GLN A 470 -5.26 -7.07 3.48
CA GLN A 470 -4.21 -7.42 2.52
C GLN A 470 -2.92 -6.64 2.79
N TYR A 471 -3.01 -5.35 3.14
CA TYR A 471 -1.84 -4.53 3.45
C TYR A 471 -1.16 -4.99 4.75
N ILE A 472 -1.93 -5.25 5.81
CA ILE A 472 -1.43 -5.77 7.09
C ILE A 472 -0.84 -7.18 6.90
N ALA A 473 -1.47 -8.02 6.08
CA ALA A 473 -0.94 -9.34 5.73
C ALA A 473 0.42 -9.24 5.02
N LYS A 474 0.57 -8.31 4.07
CA LYS A 474 1.87 -8.01 3.43
C LYS A 474 2.88 -7.46 4.43
N TRP A 475 2.45 -6.53 5.28
CA TRP A 475 3.27 -5.99 6.36
C TRP A 475 3.80 -7.12 7.24
N LEU A 476 2.95 -8.03 7.70
CA LEU A 476 3.33 -9.14 8.56
C LEU A 476 4.38 -10.04 7.86
N GLN A 477 4.20 -10.34 6.58
CA GLN A 477 5.15 -11.15 5.80
C GLN A 477 6.54 -10.52 5.62
N CYS A 478 6.68 -9.20 5.74
CA CYS A 478 7.97 -8.54 5.51
C CYS A 478 9.02 -8.78 6.61
N SER A 479 8.64 -9.17 7.83
CA SER A 479 9.61 -9.40 8.92
C SER A 479 9.06 -10.31 10.02
N GLU A 480 9.86 -11.28 10.47
CA GLU A 480 9.55 -12.15 11.62
C GLU A 480 9.45 -11.38 12.95
N ALA A 481 9.99 -10.16 13.02
CA ALA A 481 9.88 -9.27 14.17
C ALA A 481 8.54 -8.49 14.20
N ARG A 482 7.67 -8.65 13.19
CA ARG A 482 6.34 -8.02 13.17
C ARG A 482 5.32 -8.91 13.86
N LYS A 483 4.52 -8.32 14.75
CA LYS A 483 3.49 -9.02 15.53
C LYS A 483 2.13 -8.39 15.33
N LEU A 484 1.14 -9.18 14.93
CA LEU A 484 -0.25 -8.76 14.86
C LEU A 484 -0.99 -9.20 16.11
N VAL A 485 -1.61 -8.25 16.80
CA VAL A 485 -2.39 -8.47 18.01
C VAL A 485 -3.84 -8.10 17.71
N ILE A 486 -4.77 -9.01 17.95
CA ILE A 486 -6.19 -8.82 17.69
C ILE A 486 -6.96 -9.00 18.99
N PHE A 487 -7.62 -7.93 19.44
CA PHE A 487 -8.53 -7.96 20.57
C PHE A 487 -9.95 -8.19 20.05
N ALA A 488 -10.42 -9.42 20.21
CA ALA A 488 -11.74 -9.86 19.78
C ALA A 488 -12.77 -9.72 20.92
N ARG A 489 -14.02 -9.43 20.58
CA ARG A 489 -15.15 -9.41 21.52
C ARG A 489 -16.15 -10.49 21.12
N ASP A 490 -16.54 -11.31 22.09
CA ASP A 490 -17.50 -12.40 21.88
C ASP A 490 -18.39 -12.58 23.12
N SER A 491 -19.69 -12.31 22.96
CA SER A 491 -20.67 -12.39 24.04
C SER A 491 -21.03 -13.83 24.44
N GLU A 492 -20.83 -14.82 23.57
CA GLU A 492 -21.01 -16.24 23.90
C GLU A 492 -19.86 -16.74 24.78
N VAL A 493 -18.64 -16.28 24.52
CA VAL A 493 -17.45 -16.60 25.35
C VAL A 493 -17.59 -16.03 26.76
N ALA A 494 -18.17 -14.83 26.90
CA ALA A 494 -18.45 -14.24 28.22
C ALA A 494 -19.36 -15.15 29.08
N ARG A 495 -20.19 -16.00 28.45
CA ARG A 495 -21.06 -16.96 29.13
C ARG A 495 -20.42 -18.34 29.29
N ASN A 496 -19.50 -18.73 28.42
CA ASN A 496 -18.84 -20.04 28.46
C ASN A 496 -17.45 -20.02 27.81
N SER A 497 -16.41 -20.19 28.62
CA SER A 497 -15.01 -20.14 28.20
C SER A 497 -14.61 -21.22 27.17
N LYS A 498 -15.41 -22.28 26.98
CA LYS A 498 -15.18 -23.30 25.94
C LYS A 498 -15.19 -22.73 24.52
N TYR A 499 -15.89 -21.62 24.28
CA TYR A 499 -15.96 -20.99 22.96
C TYR A 499 -14.76 -20.09 22.64
N THR A 500 -13.87 -19.82 23.60
CA THR A 500 -12.70 -18.94 23.41
C THR A 500 -11.86 -19.38 22.21
N ASN A 501 -11.53 -20.67 22.12
CA ASN A 501 -10.74 -21.19 21.00
C ASN A 501 -11.48 -21.18 19.66
N LYS A 502 -12.82 -21.23 19.68
CA LYS A 502 -13.63 -21.06 18.47
C LYS A 502 -13.52 -19.61 17.98
N CYS A 503 -13.77 -18.63 18.85
CA CYS A 503 -13.65 -17.21 18.52
C CYS A 503 -12.24 -16.86 17.99
N LYS A 504 -11.18 -17.34 18.67
CA LYS A 504 -9.78 -17.15 18.19
C LYS A 504 -9.61 -17.69 16.78
N ARG A 505 -10.02 -18.95 16.52
CA ARG A 505 -9.94 -19.55 15.16
C ARG A 505 -10.76 -18.79 14.14
N ASP A 506 -11.98 -18.36 14.47
CA ASP A 506 -12.85 -17.64 13.54
C ASP A 506 -12.26 -16.28 13.14
N MET A 507 -11.67 -15.55 14.09
CA MET A 507 -10.96 -14.29 13.79
C MET A 507 -9.73 -14.52 12.92
N THR A 508 -8.92 -15.53 13.28
CA THR A 508 -7.74 -15.94 12.55
C THR A 508 -8.07 -16.36 11.11
N GLU A 509 -9.11 -17.17 10.91
CA GLU A 509 -9.56 -17.60 9.57
C GLU A 509 -10.14 -16.43 8.74
N ARG A 510 -10.86 -15.49 9.37
CA ARG A 510 -11.31 -14.27 8.69
C ARG A 510 -10.11 -13.43 8.22
N PHE A 511 -9.10 -13.23 9.07
CA PHE A 511 -7.90 -12.51 8.69
C PHE A 511 -7.12 -13.24 7.59
N LYS A 512 -6.98 -14.56 7.70
CA LYS A 512 -6.35 -15.41 6.68
C LYS A 512 -7.03 -15.28 5.32
N LYS A 513 -8.37 -15.34 5.28
CA LYS A 513 -9.16 -15.20 4.06
C LYS A 513 -9.04 -13.78 3.48
N ASN A 514 -9.27 -12.75 4.29
CA ASN A 514 -9.32 -11.38 3.80
C ASN A 514 -7.93 -10.79 3.52
N GLY A 515 -6.88 -11.29 4.19
CA GLY A 515 -5.49 -10.95 3.92
C GLY A 515 -4.85 -11.74 2.77
N ASP A 516 -5.59 -12.62 2.10
CA ASP A 516 -5.10 -13.52 1.04
C ASP A 516 -3.87 -14.35 1.47
N LEU A 517 -3.89 -14.86 2.71
CA LEU A 517 -2.76 -15.58 3.32
C LEU A 517 -2.84 -17.12 3.17
N ILE A 518 -3.78 -17.65 2.37
CA ILE A 518 -4.06 -19.09 2.30
C ILE A 518 -2.79 -19.92 2.01
N GLU A 519 -1.96 -19.48 1.06
CA GLU A 519 -0.77 -20.21 0.61
C GLU A 519 0.44 -20.05 1.55
N VAL A 520 0.49 -18.98 2.34
CA VAL A 520 1.62 -18.59 3.18
C VAL A 520 1.30 -18.61 4.67
N TRP A 521 0.13 -19.13 5.06
CA TRP A 521 -0.39 -19.09 6.42
C TRP A 521 0.60 -19.61 7.46
N ASN A 522 1.23 -20.75 7.17
CA ASN A 522 2.20 -21.40 8.06
C ASN A 522 3.44 -20.53 8.36
N GLN A 523 3.71 -19.50 7.55
CA GLN A 523 4.85 -18.59 7.74
C GLN A 523 4.50 -17.44 8.71
N VAL A 524 3.22 -17.10 8.87
CA VAL A 524 2.78 -15.91 9.61
C VAL A 524 1.93 -16.23 10.85
N GLU A 525 1.31 -17.41 10.91
CA GLU A 525 0.35 -17.80 11.94
C GLU A 525 0.87 -17.60 13.37
N SER A 526 2.12 -18.00 13.63
CA SER A 526 2.72 -17.90 14.98
C SER A 526 2.90 -16.47 15.48
N ARG A 527 2.78 -15.47 14.61
CA ARG A 527 2.97 -14.04 14.90
C ARG A 527 1.65 -13.28 15.02
N ILE A 528 0.53 -13.99 14.93
CA ILE A 528 -0.83 -13.46 15.08
C ILE A 528 -1.37 -13.93 16.42
N HIS A 529 -1.60 -12.98 17.32
CA HIS A 529 -2.07 -13.25 18.67
C HIS A 529 -3.48 -12.69 18.83
N VAL A 530 -4.45 -13.58 19.03
CA VAL A 530 -5.84 -13.20 19.29
C VAL A 530 -6.14 -13.35 20.78
N GLU A 531 -6.64 -12.30 21.41
CA GLU A 531 -7.20 -12.36 22.76
C GLU A 531 -8.68 -12.00 22.76
N VAL A 532 -9.48 -12.76 23.51
CA VAL A 532 -10.93 -12.66 23.46
C VAL A 532 -11.44 -12.08 24.77
N ASN A 533 -12.26 -11.03 24.70
CA ASN A 533 -12.80 -10.31 25.84
C ASN A 533 -11.71 -9.78 26.80
N ALA A 534 -10.57 -9.35 26.24
CA ALA A 534 -9.54 -8.66 27.00
C ALA A 534 -10.13 -7.38 27.64
N ASP A 535 -9.69 -7.09 28.86
CA ASP A 535 -10.09 -5.91 29.62
C ASP A 535 -9.28 -4.67 29.20
N ILE A 536 -9.30 -4.37 27.91
CA ILE A 536 -8.60 -3.24 27.29
C ILE A 536 -9.62 -2.17 26.90
N PHE A 537 -9.30 -0.90 27.18
CA PHE A 537 -10.21 0.24 27.02
C PHE A 537 -11.53 0.10 27.81
N SER A 538 -11.49 -0.56 28.96
CA SER A 538 -12.68 -0.91 29.75
C SER A 538 -13.19 0.26 30.59
N PHE A 539 -13.99 1.14 29.97
CA PHE A 539 -14.67 2.26 30.62
C PHE A 539 -15.87 2.71 29.80
N GLU A 540 -16.87 3.32 30.45
CA GLU A 540 -18.04 3.91 29.80
C GLU A 540 -17.97 5.44 29.84
N LEU A 541 -18.44 6.08 28.77
CA LEU A 541 -18.43 7.54 28.59
C LEU A 541 -19.82 8.18 28.64
N VAL A 542 -20.88 7.40 28.46
CA VAL A 542 -22.27 7.87 28.57
C VAL A 542 -22.87 7.65 29.95
#